data_AF-A0A352AZQ5-F1
#
_entry.id   AF-A0A352AZQ5-F1
#
_cell.length_a   1.000
_cell.length_b   1.000
_cell.length_c   1.000
_cell.angle_alpha   90.00
_cell.angle_beta   90.00
_cell.angle_gamma   90.00
#
_symmetry.space_group_name_H-M   'P 1'
#
loop_
_entity.id
_entity.type
_entity.pdbx_description
1 polymer ?
#
loop_
_entity_poly.entity_id
_entity_poly.type
_entity_poly.pdbx_seq_one_letter_code
_entity_poly.pdbx_strand_id
1 'polypeptide(L)'
;MLRWITAGESHGPELIGVIEGLPAGVEILEADLQSALARRRLGYGRGARMKFEQDLISISAGVRFGLSQGGPVAIRIANTEWPKWETVMSAAPVAEDQLTGARAAPLTKPRPGHADFTGMQKYGFDEARPVL
;
A
#
# COMPACT_ATOMS: atom_id res chain seq x y z
N MET A 1 -14.99 -12.96 -16.03
CA MET A 1 -14.11 -13.59 -15.01
C MET A 1 -13.71 -12.50 -14.03
N LEU A 2 -13.92 -12.72 -12.73
CA LEU A 2 -13.53 -11.74 -11.71
C LEU A 2 -12.01 -11.73 -11.56
N ARG A 3 -11.40 -10.54 -11.54
CA ARG A 3 -9.96 -10.35 -11.39
C ARG A 3 -9.68 -9.21 -10.42
N TRP A 4 -8.52 -9.26 -9.77
CA TRP A 4 -8.03 -8.15 -8.97
C TRP A 4 -6.52 -8.01 -9.08
N ILE A 5 -6.05 -6.79 -8.88
CA ILE A 5 -4.64 -6.45 -8.80
C ILE A 5 -4.43 -5.40 -7.72
N THR A 6 -3.28 -5.47 -7.06
CA THR A 6 -2.86 -4.52 -6.02
C THR A 6 -1.58 -3.82 -6.45
N ALA A 7 -1.43 -2.56 -6.04
CA ALA A 7 -0.21 -1.78 -6.22
C ALA A 7 0.07 -0.92 -4.98
N GLY A 8 1.33 -0.51 -4.82
CA GLY A 8 1.79 0.38 -3.76
C GLY A 8 2.76 -0.27 -2.78
N GLU A 9 3.67 0.56 -2.26
CA GLU A 9 4.70 0.18 -1.30
C GLU A 9 4.27 0.52 0.13
N SER A 10 4.79 -0.20 1.13
CA SER A 10 4.41 -0.01 2.55
C SER A 10 4.66 1.41 3.10
N HIS A 11 5.56 2.15 2.45
CA HIS A 11 5.92 3.55 2.78
C HIS A 11 5.73 4.50 1.58
N GLY A 12 5.08 4.03 0.51
CA GLY A 12 4.63 4.89 -0.58
C GLY A 12 3.43 5.76 -0.15
N PRO A 13 2.94 6.64 -1.04
CA PRO A 13 1.86 7.56 -0.71
C PRO A 13 0.55 6.84 -0.39
N GLU A 14 0.30 5.70 -1.03
CA GLU A 14 -0.94 4.95 -0.90
C GLU A 14 -0.83 3.53 -1.48
N LEU A 15 -1.85 2.74 -1.20
CA LEU A 15 -2.11 1.46 -1.83
C LEU A 15 -3.29 1.58 -2.78
N ILE A 16 -3.25 0.84 -3.88
CA ILE A 16 -4.32 0.79 -4.88
C ILE A 16 -4.78 -0.67 -5.02
N GLY A 17 -6.09 -0.88 -4.95
CA GLY A 17 -6.73 -2.13 -5.34
C GLY A 17 -7.65 -1.88 -6.53
N VAL A 18 -7.47 -2.66 -7.61
CA VAL A 18 -8.36 -2.62 -8.77
C VAL A 18 -9.04 -3.97 -8.90
N ILE A 19 -10.36 -3.97 -9.03
CA ILE A 19 -11.19 -5.15 -9.22
C ILE A 19 -11.91 -5.01 -10.57
N GLU A 20 -11.76 -6.00 -11.44
CA GLU A 20 -12.36 -6.03 -12.78
C GLU A 20 -13.30 -7.24 -12.92
N GLY A 21 -14.37 -7.08 -13.71
CA GLY A 21 -15.29 -8.16 -14.04
C GLY A 21 -16.40 -8.35 -13.00
N LEU A 22 -16.62 -7.35 -12.14
CA LEU A 22 -17.83 -7.25 -11.32
C LEU A 22 -19.05 -6.99 -12.21
N PRO A 23 -20.20 -7.61 -11.94
CA PRO A 23 -21.45 -7.19 -12.57
C PRO A 23 -21.83 -5.78 -12.07
N ALA A 24 -22.64 -5.06 -12.85
CA ALA A 24 -23.24 -3.80 -12.40
C ALA A 24 -24.34 -4.07 -11.35
N GLY A 25 -24.58 -3.10 -10.47
CA GLY A 25 -25.64 -3.16 -9.46
C GLY A 25 -25.27 -3.87 -8.16
N VAL A 26 -24.00 -4.20 -7.95
CA VAL A 26 -23.51 -4.71 -6.66
C VAL A 26 -23.30 -3.55 -5.72
N GLU A 27 -23.81 -3.65 -4.49
CA GLU A 27 -23.59 -2.63 -3.47
C GLU A 27 -22.13 -2.61 -2.99
N ILE A 28 -21.54 -1.42 -3.00
CA ILE A 28 -20.18 -1.14 -2.58
C ILE A 28 -20.19 0.20 -1.83
N LEU A 29 -20.16 0.15 -0.50
CA LEU A 29 -20.13 1.32 0.36
C LEU A 29 -18.74 1.50 0.97
N GLU A 30 -18.30 2.75 1.07
CA GLU A 30 -17.02 3.09 1.73
C GLU A 30 -16.99 2.62 3.19
N ALA A 31 -18.13 2.69 3.89
CA ALA A 31 -18.24 2.22 5.28
C ALA A 31 -17.95 0.72 5.44
N ASP A 32 -18.35 -0.10 4.46
CA ASP A 32 -18.08 -1.55 4.48
C ASP A 32 -16.58 -1.82 4.29
N LEU A 33 -15.95 -1.07 3.38
CA LEU A 33 -14.50 -1.13 3.18
C LEU A 33 -13.76 -0.70 4.45
N GLN A 34 -14.19 0.39 5.09
CA GLN A 34 -13.60 0.91 6.33
C GLN A 34 -13.71 -0.10 7.46
N SER A 35 -14.89 -0.72 7.62
CA SER A 35 -15.13 -1.78 8.61
C SER A 35 -14.25 -3.00 8.34
N ALA A 36 -14.12 -3.41 7.08
CA ALA A 36 -13.25 -4.52 6.69
C ALA A 36 -11.77 -4.24 6.99
N LEU A 37 -11.27 -3.04 6.72
CA LEU A 37 -9.90 -2.64 7.08
C LEU A 37 -9.71 -2.55 8.59
N ALA A 38 -10.69 -2.01 9.33
CA ALA A 38 -10.63 -1.93 10.78
C ALA A 38 -10.42 -3.31 11.44
N ARG A 39 -11.03 -4.36 10.89
CA ARG A 39 -10.84 -5.74 11.36
C ARG A 39 -9.39 -6.24 11.25
N ARG A 40 -8.59 -5.73 10.30
CA ARG A 40 -7.16 -6.11 10.14
C ARG A 40 -6.27 -5.61 11.28
N ARG A 41 -6.77 -4.65 12.06
CA ARG A 41 -6.05 -4.06 13.21
C ARG A 41 -6.36 -4.76 14.52
N LEU A 42 -7.33 -5.67 14.53
CA LEU A 42 -7.70 -6.47 15.71
C LEU A 42 -6.67 -7.58 15.98
N GLY A 43 -6.66 -8.08 17.21
CA GLY A 43 -5.84 -9.23 17.64
C GLY A 43 -4.76 -8.85 18.66
N TYR A 44 -4.65 -9.64 19.72
CA TYR A 44 -3.59 -9.48 20.72
C TYR A 44 -2.21 -9.66 20.08
N GLY A 45 -1.25 -8.80 20.42
CA GLY A 45 0.09 -8.79 19.85
C GLY A 45 0.22 -8.07 18.49
N ARG A 46 -0.86 -7.49 17.94
CA ARG A 46 -0.76 -6.67 16.72
C ARG A 46 0.07 -5.41 17.00
N GLY A 47 0.99 -5.11 16.09
CA GLY A 47 2.04 -4.10 16.26
C GLY A 47 1.51 -2.70 16.59
N ALA A 48 2.32 -1.91 17.30
CA ALA A 48 1.97 -0.56 17.74
C ALA A 48 1.57 0.37 16.59
N ARG A 49 2.13 0.19 15.38
CA ARG A 49 1.80 0.95 14.16
C ARG A 49 0.30 0.94 13.85
N MET A 50 -0.33 -0.23 13.95
CA MET A 50 -1.75 -0.41 13.64
C MET A 50 -2.69 0.18 14.71
N LYS A 51 -2.16 0.73 15.81
CA LYS A 51 -2.96 1.38 16.84
C LYS A 51 -3.32 2.83 16.50
N PHE A 52 -2.55 3.49 15.62
CA PHE A 52 -2.73 4.91 15.29
C PHE A 52 -2.90 5.17 13.78
N GLU A 53 -2.40 4.29 12.91
CA GLU A 53 -2.60 4.40 11.47
C GLU A 53 -4.09 4.22 11.14
N GLN A 54 -4.70 5.26 10.58
CA GLN A 54 -6.06 5.23 10.06
C GLN A 54 -5.98 5.05 8.55
N ASP A 55 -6.40 3.89 8.06
CA ASP A 55 -6.56 3.66 6.64
C ASP A 55 -7.62 4.64 6.11
N LEU A 56 -7.20 5.64 5.34
CA LEU A 56 -8.09 6.58 4.67
C LEU A 56 -8.42 6.03 3.29
N ILE A 57 -9.66 5.61 3.10
CA ILE A 57 -10.12 4.95 1.88
C ILE A 57 -10.74 5.99 0.94
N SER A 58 -10.53 5.81 -0.36
CA SER A 58 -11.33 6.50 -1.39
C SER A 58 -11.66 5.56 -2.54
N ILE A 59 -12.89 5.62 -3.04
CA ILE A 59 -13.31 4.91 -4.26
C ILE A 59 -13.12 5.86 -5.44
N SER A 60 -12.19 5.52 -6.33
CA SER A 60 -11.77 6.38 -7.45
C SER A 60 -12.50 6.09 -8.76
N ALA A 61 -13.03 4.88 -8.93
CA ALA A 61 -13.73 4.48 -10.16
C ALA A 61 -14.70 3.32 -9.93
N GLY A 62 -15.62 3.14 -10.88
CA GLY A 62 -16.45 1.93 -11.02
C GLY A 62 -17.66 1.84 -10.10
N VAL A 63 -17.88 2.82 -9.22
CA VAL A 63 -19.03 2.88 -8.31
C VAL A 63 -19.74 4.22 -8.46
N ARG A 64 -21.07 4.19 -8.53
CA ARG A 64 -21.93 5.37 -8.53
C ARG A 64 -23.12 5.13 -7.63
N PHE A 65 -23.39 6.07 -6.72
CA PHE A 65 -24.48 5.97 -5.74
C PHE A 65 -24.45 4.66 -4.92
N GLY A 66 -23.26 4.21 -4.53
CA GLY A 66 -23.08 2.97 -3.77
C GLY A 66 -23.23 1.68 -4.58
N LEU A 67 -23.36 1.75 -5.91
CA LEU A 67 -23.51 0.57 -6.77
C LEU A 67 -22.39 0.49 -7.81
N SER A 68 -21.88 -0.72 -8.05
CA SER A 68 -20.94 -1.00 -9.13
C SER A 68 -21.55 -0.71 -10.50
N GLN A 69 -20.72 -0.24 -11.43
CA GLN A 69 -21.14 0.10 -12.79
C GLN A 69 -20.80 -0.97 -13.84
N GLY A 70 -20.21 -2.10 -13.42
CA GLY A 70 -19.77 -3.19 -14.30
C GLY A 70 -18.36 -3.00 -14.90
N GLY A 71 -17.86 -1.76 -14.92
CA GLY A 71 -16.45 -1.47 -15.21
C GLY A 71 -15.52 -1.74 -14.02
N PRO A 72 -14.20 -1.51 -14.18
CA PRO A 72 -13.24 -1.68 -13.09
C PRO A 72 -13.54 -0.77 -11.89
N VAL A 73 -13.51 -1.35 -10.69
CA VAL A 73 -13.61 -0.63 -9.42
C VAL A 73 -12.20 -0.36 -8.91
N ALA A 74 -11.86 0.91 -8.70
CA ALA A 74 -10.56 1.32 -8.16
C ALA A 74 -10.72 1.88 -6.76
N ILE A 75 -9.98 1.31 -5.80
CA ILE A 75 -9.96 1.70 -4.39
C ILE A 75 -8.55 2.16 -4.07
N ARG A 76 -8.42 3.31 -3.40
CA ARG A 76 -7.15 3.84 -2.89
C ARG A 76 -7.19 3.87 -1.36
N ILE A 77 -6.07 3.53 -0.73
CA ILE A 77 -5.89 3.56 0.73
C ILE A 77 -4.65 4.41 1.01
N ALA A 78 -4.84 5.62 1.53
CA ALA A 78 -3.72 6.54 1.77
C ALA A 78 -2.86 6.09 2.95
N ASN A 79 -1.56 6.32 2.83
CA ASN A 79 -0.59 6.05 3.90
C ASN A 79 -0.43 7.30 4.77
N THR A 80 -0.90 7.26 6.01
CA THR A 80 -0.84 8.43 6.91
C THR A 80 0.59 8.82 7.29
N GLU A 81 1.55 7.90 7.13
CA GLU A 81 2.96 8.16 7.42
C GLU A 81 3.73 8.70 6.21
N TRP A 82 3.09 8.84 5.04
CA TRP A 82 3.72 9.32 3.80
C TRP A 82 4.58 10.59 3.98
N PRO A 83 4.17 11.63 4.74
CA PRO A 83 5.00 12.83 4.92
C PRO A 83 6.40 12.57 5.50
N LYS A 84 6.61 11.44 6.18
CA LYS A 84 7.92 11.04 6.73
C LYS A 84 8.83 10.36 5.69
N TRP A 85 8.27 9.98 4.55
CA TRP A 85 8.87 9.14 3.52
C TRP A 85 8.92 9.80 2.15
N GLU A 86 8.28 10.96 1.96
CA GLU A 86 8.21 11.71 0.70
C GLU A 86 9.53 11.77 -0.06
N THR A 87 10.64 12.08 0.62
CA THR A 87 11.96 12.15 0.00
C THR A 87 12.54 10.77 -0.31
N VAL A 88 12.52 9.85 0.65
CA VAL A 88 13.19 8.53 0.55
C VAL A 88 12.48 7.60 -0.43
N MET A 89 11.16 7.74 -0.54
CA MET A 89 10.30 6.94 -1.42
C MET A 89 9.77 7.78 -2.59
N SER A 90 10.42 8.90 -2.90
CA SER A 90 10.03 9.78 -4.01
C SER A 90 10.01 9.00 -5.33
N ALA A 91 8.94 9.18 -6.11
CA ALA A 91 8.87 8.66 -7.47
C ALA A 91 9.75 9.46 -8.45
N ALA A 92 10.05 10.72 -8.13
CA ALA A 92 10.97 11.55 -8.90
C ALA A 92 12.41 11.40 -8.39
N PRO A 93 13.43 11.56 -9.24
CA PRO A 93 14.82 11.59 -8.79
C PRO A 93 15.06 12.63 -7.71
N VAL A 94 15.85 12.27 -6.70
CA VAL A 94 16.22 13.12 -5.57
C VAL A 94 17.75 13.25 -5.58
N ALA A 95 18.25 14.45 -5.30
CA ALA A 95 19.68 14.68 -5.20
C ALA A 95 20.28 13.97 -3.97
N GLU A 96 21.49 13.42 -4.09
CA GLU A 96 22.10 12.62 -3.02
C GLU A 96 22.26 13.39 -1.71
N ASP A 97 22.50 14.70 -1.77
CA ASP A 97 22.62 15.58 -0.60
C ASP A 97 21.30 15.76 0.17
N GLN A 98 20.16 15.44 -0.45
CA GLN A 98 18.85 15.44 0.20
C GLN A 98 18.53 14.10 0.89
N LEU A 99 19.25 13.02 0.55
CA LEU A 99 19.07 11.69 1.13
C LEU A 99 19.78 11.57 2.49
N THR A 100 19.23 12.28 3.48
CA THR A 100 19.83 12.40 4.82
C THR A 100 19.08 11.59 5.89
N GLY A 101 19.82 11.24 6.94
CA GLY A 101 19.26 10.60 8.13
C GLY A 101 19.06 9.08 8.02
N ALA A 102 18.68 8.46 9.14
CA ALA A 102 18.59 7.00 9.26
C ALA A 102 17.60 6.35 8.29
N ARG A 103 16.57 7.09 7.83
CA ARG A 103 15.61 6.57 6.85
C ARG A 103 16.22 6.41 5.47
N ALA A 104 17.20 7.22 5.08
CA ALA A 104 17.85 7.12 3.77
C ALA A 104 18.97 6.08 3.73
N ALA A 105 19.38 5.53 4.89
CA ALA A 105 20.48 4.56 4.95
C ALA A 105 20.14 3.25 4.23
N PRO A 106 21.06 2.68 3.44
CA PRO A 106 20.79 1.47 2.69
C PRO A 106 20.58 0.26 3.61
N LEU A 107 19.60 -0.59 3.26
CA LEU A 107 19.28 -1.81 4.02
C LEU A 107 20.03 -3.03 3.46
N THR A 108 21.25 -3.28 3.93
CA THR A 108 22.13 -4.34 3.38
C THR A 108 22.18 -5.65 4.19
N LYS A 109 21.43 -5.73 5.29
CA LYS A 109 21.41 -6.90 6.18
C LYS A 109 20.06 -7.63 6.07
N PRO A 110 19.96 -8.66 5.21
CA PRO A 110 18.68 -9.33 4.97
C PRO A 110 18.20 -10.08 6.22
N ARG A 111 16.90 -9.93 6.54
CA ARG A 111 16.29 -10.57 7.71
C ARG A 111 15.94 -12.03 7.40
N PRO A 112 16.36 -13.00 8.24
CA PRO A 112 15.92 -14.39 8.09
C PRO A 112 14.40 -14.52 8.09
N GLY A 113 13.85 -15.28 7.14
CA GLY A 113 12.41 -15.49 6.99
C GLY A 113 11.67 -14.41 6.19
N HIS A 114 12.34 -13.35 5.75
CA HIS A 114 11.76 -12.30 4.89
C HIS A 114 12.21 -12.42 3.43
N ALA A 115 11.57 -11.64 2.55
CA ALA A 115 11.87 -11.59 1.13
C ALA A 115 13.21 -10.90 0.79
N ASP A 116 13.82 -10.20 1.76
CA ASP A 116 14.99 -9.33 1.58
C ASP A 116 16.08 -9.96 0.70
N PHE A 117 16.65 -11.10 1.11
CA PHE A 117 17.78 -11.73 0.41
C PHE A 117 17.40 -12.22 -0.99
N THR A 118 16.28 -12.94 -1.10
CA THR A 118 15.86 -13.52 -2.38
C THR A 118 15.42 -12.45 -3.36
N GLY A 119 14.78 -11.38 -2.90
CA GLY A 119 14.40 -10.24 -3.72
C GLY A 119 15.60 -9.44 -4.20
N MET A 120 16.57 -9.14 -3.31
CA MET A 120 17.83 -8.49 -3.69
C MET A 120 18.55 -9.27 -4.78
N GLN A 121 18.71 -10.59 -4.59
CA GLN A 121 19.36 -11.46 -5.59
C GLN A 121 18.57 -11.56 -6.90
N LYS A 122 17.23 -11.67 -6.82
CA LYS A 122 16.36 -11.84 -8.00
C LYS A 122 16.36 -10.61 -8.90
N TYR A 123 16.36 -9.41 -8.31
CA TYR A 123 16.22 -8.14 -9.03
C TYR A 123 17.53 -7.36 -9.15
N GLY A 124 18.62 -7.85 -8.54
CA GLY A 124 19.93 -7.18 -8.58
C GLY A 124 19.98 -5.89 -7.78
N PHE A 125 19.25 -5.81 -6.65
CA PHE A 125 19.29 -4.64 -5.78
C PHE A 125 20.43 -4.74 -4.75
N ASP A 126 21.16 -3.64 -4.58
CA ASP A 126 22.23 -3.52 -3.58
C ASP A 126 21.69 -3.31 -2.15
N GLU A 127 20.41 -2.98 -2.01
CA GLU A 127 19.71 -2.87 -0.73
C GLU A 127 18.32 -3.50 -0.77
N ALA A 128 17.79 -3.83 0.41
CA ALA A 128 16.53 -4.53 0.56
C ALA A 128 15.29 -3.65 0.42
N ARG A 129 15.40 -2.31 0.56
CA ARG A 129 14.23 -1.42 0.63
C ARG A 129 13.23 -1.55 -0.53
N PRO A 130 13.65 -1.69 -1.80
CA PRO A 130 12.73 -1.89 -2.92
C PRO A 130 12.04 -3.27 -2.93
N VAL A 131 12.47 -4.19 -2.07
CA VAL A 131 11.86 -5.53 -1.88
C VAL A 131 10.71 -5.49 -0.86
N LEU A 132 10.66 -4.46 0.00
CA LEU A 132 9.84 -4.41 1.21
C LEU A 132 8.43 -3.85 1.02
#